data_AF-A0A4Y2SHV1-F1
#
_entry.id   AF-A0A4Y2SHV1-F1
#
_cell.length_a   1.000
_cell.length_b   1.000
_cell.length_c   1.000
_cell.angle_alpha   90.00
_cell.angle_beta   90.00
_cell.angle_gamma   90.00
#
_symmetry.space_group_name_H-M   'P 1'
#
loop_
_entity.id
_entity.type
_entity.pdbx_description
1 polymer ?
#
loop_
_entity_poly.entity_id
_entity_poly.type
_entity_poly.pdbx_seq_one_letter_code
_entity_poly.pdbx_strand_id
1 'polypeptide(L)'
;MHSLLLVLWTFPTVLSTCVFPSDDAKPKGLEERAIDSEVVLAAYTRTVYKQRNSSSNSYSAEFLVFNIVKGEDRVVEIYQKRKPSSLETALNRRLVNVSNFGDPSKCESDVNPGETYILLLDVLANGELSARYDGAYGPAVVYTRDKETALEAIGKSSTVFY
;
A
#
# COMPACT_ATOMS: atom_id res chain seq x y z
N MET A 1 -31.70 -51.49 7.74
CA MET A 1 -32.05 -50.10 7.38
C MET A 1 -32.06 -49.26 8.65
N HIS A 2 -31.01 -48.51 8.94
CA HIS A 2 -31.04 -47.45 9.96
C HIS A 2 -30.18 -46.29 9.48
N SER A 3 -30.80 -45.12 9.35
CA SER A 3 -30.36 -43.92 8.63
C SER A 3 -29.10 -43.28 9.19
N LEU A 4 -28.22 -42.84 8.29
CA LEU A 4 -27.23 -41.79 8.53
C LEU A 4 -27.95 -40.44 8.73
N LEU A 5 -27.65 -39.76 9.84
CA LEU A 5 -27.90 -38.32 10.00
C LEU A 5 -26.54 -37.61 9.95
N LEU A 6 -26.18 -37.11 8.77
CA LEU A 6 -25.04 -36.22 8.56
C LEU A 6 -25.47 -34.80 8.95
N VAL A 7 -25.05 -34.37 10.14
CA VAL A 7 -25.18 -32.96 10.56
C VAL A 7 -24.05 -32.18 9.89
N LEU A 8 -24.37 -31.48 8.79
CA LEU A 8 -23.50 -30.52 8.14
C LEU A 8 -23.35 -29.29 9.05
N TRP A 9 -22.24 -29.23 9.78
CA TRP A 9 -21.80 -28.01 10.45
C TRP A 9 -21.26 -27.05 9.41
N THR A 10 -22.09 -26.11 8.97
CA THR A 10 -21.63 -24.95 8.21
C THR A 10 -20.93 -24.00 9.19
N PHE A 11 -19.60 -23.99 9.17
CA PHE A 11 -18.83 -22.94 9.85
C PHE A 11 -19.21 -21.60 9.22
N PRO A 12 -19.70 -20.61 9.98
CA PRO A 12 -19.86 -19.27 9.44
C PRO A 12 -18.46 -18.75 9.13
N THR A 13 -18.10 -18.69 7.85
CA THR A 13 -17.01 -17.85 7.39
C THR A 13 -17.35 -16.43 7.80
N VAL A 14 -16.71 -15.95 8.86
CA VAL A 14 -16.77 -14.55 9.26
C VAL A 14 -16.11 -13.77 8.12
N LEU A 15 -16.93 -13.31 7.16
CA LEU A 15 -16.54 -12.25 6.26
C LEU A 15 -16.25 -11.06 7.17
N SER A 16 -14.97 -10.79 7.39
CA SER A 16 -14.52 -9.59 8.09
C SER A 16 -14.85 -8.40 7.19
N THR A 17 -16.12 -7.98 7.15
CA THR A 17 -16.52 -6.73 6.54
C THR A 17 -15.88 -5.63 7.36
N CYS A 18 -14.96 -4.91 6.74
CA CYS A 18 -14.38 -3.75 7.40
C CYS A 18 -15.52 -2.80 7.78
N VAL A 19 -15.73 -2.60 9.08
CA VAL A 19 -16.85 -1.79 9.59
C VAL A 19 -16.48 -0.33 9.32
N PHE A 20 -17.19 0.28 8.37
CA PHE A 20 -17.10 1.70 8.12
C PHE A 20 -17.46 2.46 9.40
N PRO A 21 -16.57 3.32 9.93
CA PRO A 21 -16.96 4.25 10.98
C PRO A 21 -18.13 5.09 10.44
N SER A 22 -19.20 5.18 11.22
CA SER A 22 -20.35 6.03 10.94
C SER A 22 -19.97 7.50 11.12
N ASP A 23 -19.18 8.04 10.19
CA ASP A 23 -19.11 9.47 9.96
C ASP A 23 -19.73 9.71 8.57
N ASP A 24 -20.69 10.63 8.49
CA ASP A 24 -21.43 11.00 7.27
C ASP A 24 -20.54 11.55 6.13
N ALA A 25 -19.23 11.52 6.29
CA ALA A 25 -18.26 11.84 5.25
C ALA A 25 -18.15 10.68 4.25
N LYS A 26 -18.59 10.93 3.00
CA LYS A 26 -18.32 10.02 1.88
C LYS A 26 -16.82 9.70 1.88
N PRO A 27 -16.45 8.42 1.79
CA PRO A 27 -15.04 8.03 1.74
C PRO A 27 -14.36 8.64 0.52
N LYS A 28 -13.15 9.17 0.72
CA LYS A 28 -12.35 9.74 -0.37
C LYS A 28 -12.03 8.69 -1.42
N GLY A 29 -12.14 9.10 -2.68
CA GLY A 29 -11.78 8.25 -3.82
C GLY A 29 -10.27 8.05 -3.93
N LEU A 30 -9.84 7.08 -4.75
CA LEU A 30 -8.41 6.82 -5.00
C LEU A 30 -7.66 8.08 -5.49
N GLU A 31 -8.28 8.88 -6.37
CA GLU A 31 -7.70 10.12 -6.90
C GLU A 31 -7.47 11.17 -5.81
N GLU A 32 -8.47 11.44 -4.97
CA GLU A 32 -8.36 12.40 -3.87
C GLU A 32 -7.30 11.96 -2.85
N ARG A 33 -7.26 10.65 -2.56
CA ARG A 33 -6.24 10.06 -1.68
C ARG A 33 -4.83 10.18 -2.26
N ALA A 34 -4.69 10.05 -3.57
CA ALA A 34 -3.42 10.24 -4.28
C ALA A 34 -3.00 11.73 -4.31
N ILE A 35 -3.94 12.66 -4.47
CA ILE A 35 -3.69 14.11 -4.37
C ILE A 35 -3.12 14.44 -3.00
N ASP A 36 -3.72 13.90 -1.95
CA ASP A 36 -3.32 14.20 -0.58
C ASP A 36 -2.03 13.47 -0.14
N SER A 37 -1.58 12.45 -0.86
CA SER A 37 -0.34 11.70 -0.55
C SER A 37 0.88 12.43 -1.08
N GLU A 38 2.00 12.40 -0.37
CA GLU A 38 3.25 12.98 -0.86
C GLU A 38 3.85 12.18 -2.02
N VAL A 39 3.80 10.85 -1.91
CA VAL A 39 4.34 9.92 -2.89
C VAL A 39 3.28 8.89 -3.29
N VAL A 40 3.19 8.61 -4.59
CA VAL A 40 2.34 7.54 -5.12
C VAL A 40 3.16 6.62 -6.01
N LEU A 41 3.21 5.33 -5.66
CA LEU A 41 4.02 4.34 -6.36
C LEU A 41 3.14 3.24 -6.94
N ALA A 42 3.49 2.74 -8.12
CA ALA A 42 3.06 1.42 -8.55
C ALA A 42 4.24 0.45 -8.31
N ALA A 43 4.03 -0.51 -7.42
CA ALA A 43 5.12 -1.35 -6.92
C ALA A 43 4.68 -2.79 -6.61
N TYR A 44 5.61 -3.72 -6.79
CA TYR A 44 5.45 -5.15 -6.50
C TYR A 44 6.00 -5.45 -5.11
N THR A 45 5.22 -6.14 -4.28
CA THR A 45 5.60 -6.46 -2.90
C THR A 45 6.55 -7.65 -2.90
N ARG A 46 7.81 -7.40 -2.56
CA ARG A 46 8.84 -8.45 -2.51
C ARG A 46 8.81 -9.20 -1.19
N THR A 47 8.85 -8.47 -0.08
CA THR A 47 8.95 -9.05 1.26
C THR A 47 8.12 -8.23 2.24
N VAL A 48 7.50 -8.90 3.21
CA VAL A 48 6.80 -8.26 4.32
C VAL A 48 7.46 -8.67 5.64
N TYR A 49 7.74 -7.70 6.51
CA TYR A 49 8.47 -7.88 7.76
C TYR A 49 7.54 -7.80 8.98
N LYS A 50 6.61 -8.75 9.12
CA LYS A 50 5.72 -8.80 10.30
C LYS A 50 6.49 -9.29 11.53
N GLN A 51 6.64 -8.46 12.55
CA GLN A 51 7.21 -8.90 13.83
C GLN A 51 6.14 -9.62 14.66
N ARG A 52 6.37 -10.89 14.97
CA ARG A 52 5.40 -11.73 15.71
C ARG A 52 5.09 -11.27 17.14
N ASN A 53 6.01 -10.52 17.77
CA ASN A 53 5.96 -10.19 19.21
C ASN A 53 6.15 -8.68 19.47
N SER A 54 5.93 -7.84 18.46
CA SER A 54 6.03 -6.39 18.64
C SER A 54 4.75 -5.85 19.26
N SER A 55 4.88 -4.93 20.22
CA SER A 55 3.76 -4.09 20.66
C SER A 55 3.36 -3.05 19.60
N SER A 56 4.17 -2.87 18.55
CA SER A 56 3.76 -2.13 17.35
C SER A 56 2.89 -3.04 16.50
N ASN A 57 1.60 -2.72 16.39
CA ASN A 57 0.69 -3.41 15.47
C ASN A 57 1.03 -3.15 14.00
N SER A 58 1.98 -2.26 13.71
CA SER A 58 2.42 -1.98 12.35
C SER A 58 3.73 -2.68 11.96
N TYR A 59 3.90 -2.91 10.67
CA TYR A 59 5.07 -3.54 10.07
C TYR A 59 5.56 -2.80 8.82
N SER A 60 6.77 -3.17 8.36
CA SER A 60 7.35 -2.66 7.13
C SER A 60 7.32 -3.70 6.01
N ALA A 61 7.32 -3.24 4.77
CA ALA A 61 7.42 -4.07 3.58
C ALA A 61 8.41 -3.48 2.57
N GLU A 62 9.04 -4.36 1.79
CA GLU A 62 9.96 -4.00 0.72
C GLU A 62 9.25 -4.17 -0.63
N PHE A 63 9.38 -3.14 -1.47
CA PHE A 63 8.69 -3.08 -2.75
C PHE A 63 9.66 -2.81 -3.90
N LEU A 64 9.47 -3.52 -5.01
CA LEU A 64 10.13 -3.24 -6.27
C LEU A 64 9.27 -2.23 -7.05
N VAL A 65 9.76 -1.01 -7.16
CA VAL A 65 9.07 0.09 -7.84
C VAL A 65 9.22 -0.08 -9.34
N PHE A 66 8.11 -0.01 -10.07
CA PHE A 66 8.09 -0.02 -11.53
C PHE A 66 7.53 1.26 -12.13
N ASN A 67 6.72 2.02 -11.39
CA ASN A 67 6.33 3.37 -11.78
C ASN A 67 6.25 4.29 -10.55
N ILE A 68 6.65 5.55 -10.73
CA ILE A 68 6.47 6.62 -9.75
C ILE A 68 5.38 7.52 -10.32
N VAL A 69 4.18 7.42 -9.76
CA VAL A 69 3.02 8.17 -10.23
C VAL A 69 3.08 9.62 -9.73
N LYS A 70 3.60 9.84 -8.51
CA LYS A 70 3.77 11.16 -7.89
C LYS A 70 4.97 11.15 -6.93
N GLY A 71 5.66 12.29 -6.81
CA GLY A 71 6.76 12.50 -5.84
C GLY A 71 8.11 11.95 -6.33
N GLU A 72 8.40 12.09 -7.62
CA GLU A 72 9.64 11.58 -8.24
C GLU A 72 10.91 12.13 -7.56
N ASP A 73 10.94 13.42 -7.25
CA ASP A 73 12.02 14.09 -6.53
C ASP A 73 12.33 13.40 -5.20
N ARG A 74 11.30 13.16 -4.38
CA ARG A 74 11.43 12.47 -3.07
C ARG A 74 11.95 11.05 -3.22
N VAL A 75 11.45 10.32 -4.21
CA VAL A 75 11.83 8.93 -4.45
C VAL A 75 13.26 8.83 -4.99
N VAL A 76 13.67 9.74 -5.86
CA VAL A 76 15.04 9.82 -6.39
C VAL A 76 16.04 10.13 -5.26
N GLU A 77 15.71 11.05 -4.36
CA GLU A 77 16.53 11.31 -3.16
C GLU A 77 16.73 10.04 -2.32
N ILE A 78 15.67 9.24 -2.11
CA ILE A 78 15.76 7.95 -1.41
C ILE A 78 16.68 6.98 -2.16
N TYR A 79 16.59 6.92 -3.49
CA TYR A 79 17.46 6.08 -4.31
C TYR A 79 18.92 6.47 -4.26
N GLN A 80 19.25 7.74 -4.02
CA GLN A 80 20.63 8.22 -3.92
C GLN A 80 21.29 7.86 -2.58
N LYS A 81 20.50 7.58 -1.53
CA LYS A 81 21.02 7.18 -0.21
C LYS A 81 21.79 5.85 -0.22
N ARG A 82 21.58 4.99 -1.22
CA ARG A 82 22.29 3.72 -1.36
C ARG A 82 22.56 3.34 -2.81
N LYS A 83 23.63 2.56 -3.02
CA LYS A 83 23.90 1.94 -4.32
C LYS A 83 22.83 0.88 -4.64
N PRO A 84 22.39 0.74 -5.90
CA PRO A 84 21.50 -0.34 -6.31
C PRO A 84 22.19 -1.69 -6.15
N SER A 85 21.43 -2.70 -5.75
CA SER A 85 21.88 -4.10 -5.74
C SER A 85 21.98 -4.67 -7.15
N SER A 86 22.65 -5.82 -7.32
CA SER A 86 22.74 -6.51 -8.62
C SER A 86 21.38 -6.83 -9.21
N LEU A 87 20.39 -7.17 -8.38
CA LEU A 87 19.01 -7.42 -8.81
C LEU A 87 18.36 -6.14 -9.35
N GLU A 88 18.50 -5.03 -8.64
CA GLU A 88 17.96 -3.73 -9.06
C GLU A 88 18.58 -3.25 -10.38
N THR A 89 19.90 -3.41 -10.53
CA THR A 89 20.60 -3.11 -11.78
C THR A 89 20.13 -4.00 -12.93
N ALA A 90 19.99 -5.31 -12.71
CA ALA A 90 19.54 -6.25 -13.74
C ALA A 90 18.11 -5.99 -14.20
N LEU A 91 17.23 -5.57 -13.28
CA LEU A 91 15.83 -5.27 -13.59
C LEU A 91 15.61 -3.83 -14.06
N ASN A 92 16.63 -2.97 -14.01
CA ASN A 92 16.52 -1.53 -14.19
C ASN A 92 15.37 -0.93 -13.35
N ARG A 93 15.25 -1.38 -12.10
CA ARG A 93 14.20 -1.01 -11.14
C ARG A 93 14.81 -0.89 -9.76
N ARG A 94 14.17 -0.13 -8.88
CA ARG A 94 14.70 0.14 -7.53
C ARG A 94 13.78 -0.42 -6.45
N LEU A 95 14.39 -0.84 -5.35
CA LEU A 95 13.68 -1.31 -4.16
C LEU A 95 13.54 -0.16 -3.16
N VAL A 96 12.35 -0.03 -2.57
CA VAL A 96 12.06 0.86 -1.43
C VAL A 96 11.54 0.07 -0.25
N ASN A 97 11.85 0.54 0.95
CA ASN A 97 11.21 0.07 2.17
C ASN A 97 10.15 1.09 2.58
N VAL A 98 8.96 0.60 2.92
CA VAL A 98 7.85 1.42 3.40
C VAL A 98 7.40 0.84 4.74
N SER A 99 7.24 1.71 5.73
CA SER A 99 6.78 1.35 7.08
C SER A 99 5.27 1.54 7.25
N ASN A 100 4.76 1.24 8.45
CA ASN A 100 3.40 1.57 8.90
C ASN A 100 2.23 0.77 8.29
N PHE A 101 2.45 -0.43 7.76
CA PHE A 101 1.35 -1.31 7.32
C PHE A 101 0.75 -2.10 8.49
N GLY A 102 -0.47 -2.62 8.32
CA GLY A 102 -1.06 -3.62 9.23
C GLY A 102 -1.84 -3.05 10.40
N ASP A 103 -2.22 -1.77 10.37
CA ASP A 103 -3.11 -1.21 11.41
C ASP A 103 -4.44 -2.00 11.45
N PRO A 104 -4.74 -2.72 12.55
CA PRO A 104 -5.93 -3.56 12.63
C PRO A 104 -7.24 -2.75 12.74
N SER A 105 -7.15 -1.44 12.99
CA SER A 105 -8.31 -0.55 13.02
C SER A 105 -8.70 -0.03 11.63
N LYS A 106 -7.93 -0.36 10.59
CA LYS A 106 -8.06 0.18 9.24
C LYS A 106 -8.36 -0.95 8.24
N CYS A 107 -9.19 -0.63 7.25
CA CYS A 107 -9.45 -1.50 6.12
C CYS A 107 -8.23 -1.56 5.20
N GLU A 108 -8.00 -2.69 4.53
CA GLU A 108 -6.95 -2.79 3.50
C GLU A 108 -5.56 -2.31 4.00
N SER A 109 -5.32 -2.47 5.30
CA SER A 109 -4.08 -2.02 5.95
C SER A 109 -2.90 -2.94 5.66
N ASP A 110 -3.19 -4.16 5.21
CA ASP A 110 -2.22 -5.18 4.89
C ASP A 110 -1.81 -5.17 3.41
N VAL A 111 -0.57 -5.57 3.17
CA VAL A 111 -0.04 -5.94 1.86
C VAL A 111 0.47 -7.38 1.89
N ASN A 112 0.37 -8.07 0.76
CA ASN A 112 0.79 -9.45 0.62
C ASN A 112 2.05 -9.57 -0.26
N PRO A 113 3.04 -10.39 0.14
CA PRO A 113 4.15 -10.75 -0.76
C PRO A 113 3.63 -11.36 -2.06
N GLY A 114 4.20 -10.96 -3.19
CA GLY A 114 3.76 -11.44 -4.50
C GLY A 114 2.64 -10.63 -5.14
N GLU A 115 2.02 -9.69 -4.42
CA GLU A 115 1.00 -8.82 -4.96
C GLU A 115 1.55 -7.45 -5.39
N THR A 116 0.88 -6.86 -6.38
CA THR A 116 1.21 -5.56 -6.96
C THR A 116 0.18 -4.54 -6.50
N TYR A 117 0.63 -3.38 -6.04
CA TYR A 117 -0.23 -2.32 -5.51
C TYR A 117 0.09 -0.96 -6.12
N ILE A 118 -0.92 -0.10 -6.06
CA ILE A 118 -0.74 1.35 -6.01
C ILE A 118 -0.63 1.72 -4.52
N LEU A 119 0.49 2.30 -4.14
CA LEU A 119 0.83 2.69 -2.78
C LEU A 119 0.64 4.19 -2.61
N LEU A 120 -0.01 4.58 -1.52
CA LEU A 120 -0.28 5.95 -1.09
C LEU A 120 0.57 6.23 0.15
N LEU A 121 1.54 7.12 0.03
CA LEU A 121 2.65 7.23 0.98
C LEU A 121 2.89 8.68 1.42
N ASP A 122 3.34 8.82 2.66
CA ASP A 122 3.94 10.04 3.21
C ASP A 122 5.46 9.89 3.31
N VAL A 123 6.16 11.02 3.40
CA VAL A 123 7.60 11.09 3.64
C VAL A 123 7.83 11.56 5.07
N LEU A 124 8.37 10.69 5.91
CA LEU A 124 8.70 11.03 7.28
C LEU A 124 9.83 12.07 7.35
N ALA A 125 9.99 12.74 8.49
CA ALA A 125 11.02 13.77 8.67
C ALA A 125 12.47 13.25 8.47
N ASN A 126 12.71 11.95 8.63
CA ASN A 126 13.99 11.29 8.33
C ASN A 126 14.16 10.92 6.84
N GLY A 127 13.17 11.26 6.01
CA GLY A 127 13.10 10.96 4.58
C GLY A 127 12.83 9.49 4.27
N GLU A 128 12.22 8.74 5.20
CA GLU A 128 11.72 7.38 4.95
C GLU A 128 10.26 7.40 4.50
N LEU A 129 9.86 6.39 3.73
CA LEU A 129 8.48 6.25 3.28
C LEU A 129 7.63 5.57 4.35
N SER A 130 6.45 6.12 4.59
CA SER A 130 5.44 5.55 5.48
C SER A 130 4.14 5.37 4.73
N ALA A 131 3.48 4.23 4.96
CA ALA A 131 2.10 4.01 4.57
C ALA A 131 1.19 5.11 5.13
N ARG A 132 0.39 5.70 4.24
CA ARG A 132 -0.57 6.75 4.57
C ARG A 132 -1.99 6.19 4.63
N TYR A 133 -2.64 6.35 5.77
CA TYR A 133 -4.04 6.01 5.94
C TYR A 133 -4.91 7.24 5.75
N ASP A 134 -6.09 7.03 5.17
CA ASP A 134 -7.07 8.09 5.01
C ASP A 134 -8.43 7.61 5.52
N GLY A 135 -8.84 8.15 6.67
CA GLY A 135 -10.00 7.67 7.40
C GLY A 135 -9.88 6.18 7.72
N ALA A 136 -10.82 5.38 7.20
CA ALA A 136 -10.83 3.92 7.36
C ALA A 136 -10.00 3.17 6.30
N TYR A 137 -9.52 3.85 5.26
CA TYR A 137 -8.90 3.18 4.10
C TYR A 137 -7.39 3.06 4.24
N GLY A 138 -6.91 1.87 3.88
CA GLY A 138 -5.52 1.49 3.96
C GLY A 138 -4.66 2.00 2.81
N PRO A 139 -3.35 2.06 3.02
CA PRO A 139 -2.36 2.76 2.18
C PRO A 139 -2.13 2.12 0.82
N ALA A 140 -2.72 0.97 0.53
CA ALA A 140 -2.44 0.18 -0.64
C ALA A 140 -3.74 -0.24 -1.32
N VAL A 141 -3.79 -0.10 -2.65
CA VAL A 141 -4.89 -0.58 -3.48
C VAL A 141 -4.34 -1.54 -4.50
N VAL A 142 -4.99 -2.70 -4.68
CA VAL A 142 -4.56 -3.70 -5.67
C VAL A 142 -4.43 -3.05 -7.04
N TYR A 143 -3.26 -3.25 -7.64
CA TYR A 143 -2.88 -2.65 -8.91
C TYR A 143 -3.78 -3.12 -10.04
N THR A 144 -4.20 -2.18 -10.86
CA THR A 144 -4.75 -2.40 -12.19
C THR A 144 -4.28 -1.25 -13.07
N ARG A 145 -4.08 -1.50 -14.37
CA ARG A 145 -3.64 -0.46 -15.29
C ARG A 145 -4.60 0.74 -15.34
N ASP A 146 -5.91 0.49 -15.30
CA ASP A 146 -6.93 1.56 -15.32
C ASP A 146 -6.81 2.51 -14.13
N LYS A 147 -6.59 1.98 -12.92
CA LYS A 147 -6.36 2.79 -11.71
C LYS A 147 -5.07 3.61 -11.82
N GLU A 148 -3.99 3.03 -12.35
CA GLU A 148 -2.74 3.77 -12.54
C GLU A 148 -2.93 4.91 -13.55
N THR A 149 -3.56 4.63 -14.70
CA THR A 149 -3.84 5.62 -15.73
C THR A 149 -4.74 6.75 -15.23
N ALA A 150 -5.73 6.46 -14.37
CA ALA A 150 -6.54 7.49 -13.74
C ALA A 150 -5.70 8.47 -12.89
N LEU A 151 -4.58 8.01 -12.32
CA LEU A 151 -3.71 8.81 -11.46
C LEU A 151 -2.59 9.54 -12.21
N GLU A 152 -2.29 9.19 -13.47
CA GLU A 152 -1.23 9.83 -14.27
C GLU A 152 -1.43 11.34 -14.43
N ALA A 153 -2.68 11.82 -14.45
CA ALA A 153 -3.00 13.24 -14.52
C ALA A 153 -2.55 14.02 -13.28
N ILE A 154 -2.56 13.38 -12.10
CA ILE A 154 -2.18 13.99 -10.82
C ILE A 154 -0.65 14.15 -10.75
N GLY A 155 0.10 13.16 -11.25
CA GLY A 155 1.56 13.21 -11.31
C GLY A 155 2.09 14.41 -12.11
N LYS A 156 1.49 14.67 -13.27
CA LYS A 156 1.87 15.77 -14.18
C LYS A 156 1.56 17.16 -13.62
N SER A 157 0.49 17.28 -12.82
CA SER A 157 0.08 18.56 -12.23
C SER A 157 1.00 19.03 -11.10
N SER A 158 1.76 18.12 -10.49
CA SER A 158 2.65 18.44 -9.36
C SER A 158 4.02 18.98 -9.79
N THR A 159 4.34 18.95 -11.09
CA THR A 159 5.62 19.40 -11.67
C THR A 159 5.61 20.86 -12.12
N VAL A 160 4.55 21.62 -11.84
CA VAL A 160 4.41 23.02 -12.28
C VAL A 160 4.27 23.96 -11.09
N PHE A 161 5.36 24.23 -10.37
CA PHE A 161 5.57 25.52 -9.70
C PHE A 161 7.07 25.83 -9.70
N TYR A 162 7.41 26.93 -10.39
CA TYR A 162 8.75 27.49 -10.59
C TYR A 162 9.32 28.09 -9.31
#